data_AF-A0A7X5J9U5-F1
#
_entry.id   AF-A0A7X5J9U5-F1
#
_cell.length_a   1.000
_cell.length_b   1.000
_cell.length_c   1.000
_cell.angle_alpha   90.00
_cell.angle_beta   90.00
_cell.angle_gamma   90.00
#
_symmetry.space_group_name_H-M   'P 1'
#
loop_
_entity.id
_entity.type
_entity.pdbx_description
1 polymer ?
#
loop_
_entity_poly.entity_id
_entity_poly.type
_entity_poly.pdbx_seq_one_letter_code
_entity_poly.pdbx_strand_id
1 'polypeptide(L)'
;MAKLTMMRPRLGAMPSSVQAMPKVAASIYQSAEWRKFAADIKRQRGGACEVCGSRNRVIADHIVELKDGGEPFNPQNIQLLCHPHHQAKTAAARARRASGVTG
;
A
#
# COMPACT_ATOMS: atom_id res chain seq x y z
N MET A 1 11.41 13.80 54.65
CA MET A 1 10.86 13.21 53.41
C MET A 1 11.22 14.15 52.26
N ALA A 2 12.25 13.86 51.46
CA ALA A 2 12.62 14.70 50.31
C ALA A 2 11.79 14.27 49.09
N LYS A 3 11.10 15.21 48.43
CA LYS A 3 10.26 14.94 47.27
C LYS A 3 11.10 15.10 46.00
N LEU A 4 11.25 14.03 45.22
CA LEU A 4 11.88 14.07 43.90
C LEU A 4 11.03 14.93 42.95
N THR A 5 11.63 15.96 42.38
CA THR A 5 10.98 16.83 41.38
C THR A 5 11.43 16.39 39.98
N MET A 6 10.47 16.12 39.09
CA MET A 6 10.79 15.73 37.70
C MET A 6 11.48 16.88 36.95
N MET A 7 12.57 16.56 36.24
CA MET A 7 13.21 17.48 35.31
C MET A 7 12.32 17.73 34.10
N ARG A 8 12.26 19.00 33.64
CA ARG A 8 11.50 19.40 32.46
C ARG A 8 12.17 18.84 31.20
N PRO A 9 11.42 18.28 30.23
CA PRO A 9 11.98 17.80 28.98
C PRO A 9 12.69 18.93 28.24
N ARG A 10 13.93 18.67 27.81
CA ARG A 10 14.77 19.62 27.04
C ARG A 10 14.49 19.60 25.54
N LEU A 11 13.66 18.66 25.08
CA LEU A 11 13.25 18.55 23.69
C LEU A 11 11.91 19.26 23.53
N GLY A 12 11.88 20.30 22.68
CA GLY A 12 10.64 20.90 22.22
C GLY A 12 9.85 19.89 21.38
N ALA A 13 8.52 19.98 21.41
CA ALA A 13 7.66 19.14 20.59
C ALA A 13 8.01 19.33 19.11
N MET A 14 8.51 18.30 18.45
CA MET A 14 8.67 18.31 16.99
C MET A 14 7.27 18.31 16.36
N PRO A 15 7.02 19.12 15.33
CA PRO A 15 5.76 19.03 14.59
C PRO A 15 5.67 17.64 13.97
N SER A 16 4.61 16.91 14.30
CA SER A 16 4.35 15.54 13.83
C SER A 16 3.87 15.46 12.38
N SER A 17 3.74 16.60 11.70
CA SER A 17 3.23 16.63 10.33
C SER A 17 4.35 16.43 9.32
N VAL A 18 4.59 15.16 8.97
CA VAL A 18 5.10 14.84 7.64
C VAL A 18 4.06 15.37 6.64
N GLN A 19 4.47 16.19 5.66
CA GLN A 19 3.56 16.74 4.65
C GLN A 19 2.77 15.59 4.00
N ALA A 20 1.44 15.72 3.94
CA ALA A 20 0.58 14.73 3.33
C ALA A 20 0.94 14.60 1.84
N MET A 21 1.40 13.41 1.46
CA MET A 21 1.82 13.12 0.09
C MET A 21 0.67 13.37 -0.91
N PRO A 22 0.96 13.92 -2.11
CA PRO A 22 -0.09 14.35 -3.03
C PRO A 22 -1.03 13.20 -3.41
N LYS A 23 -2.33 13.52 -3.52
CA LYS A 23 -3.46 12.58 -3.67
C LYS A 23 -3.58 11.96 -5.08
N VAL A 24 -2.46 11.79 -5.78
CA VAL A 24 -2.40 11.29 -7.17
C VAL A 24 -2.78 9.80 -7.25
N ALA A 25 -2.44 9.01 -6.22
CA ALA A 25 -2.78 7.59 -6.21
C ALA A 25 -4.30 7.33 -6.27
N ALA A 26 -5.12 8.20 -5.66
CA ALA A 26 -6.57 8.01 -5.60
C ALA A 26 -7.26 8.20 -6.96
N SER A 27 -6.72 9.06 -7.84
CA SER A 27 -7.32 9.33 -9.14
C SER A 27 -7.13 8.17 -10.12
N ILE A 28 -5.96 7.50 -10.08
CA ILE A 28 -5.66 6.36 -10.94
C ILE A 28 -6.60 5.19 -10.63
N TYR A 29 -6.81 4.83 -9.36
CA TYR A 29 -7.70 3.71 -9.02
C TYR A 29 -9.17 3.91 -9.42
N GLN A 30 -9.60 5.17 -9.59
CA GLN A 30 -10.97 5.51 -9.98
C GLN A 30 -11.13 5.69 -11.50
N SER A 31 -10.01 5.77 -12.23
CA SER A 31 -10.01 6.03 -13.67
C SER A 31 -10.67 4.90 -14.46
N ALA A 32 -11.24 5.24 -15.62
CA ALA A 32 -11.87 4.25 -16.49
C ALA A 32 -10.80 3.37 -17.16
N GLU A 33 -9.64 3.96 -17.43
CA GLU A 33 -8.44 3.35 -17.96
C GLU A 33 -7.95 2.23 -17.05
N TRP A 34 -7.87 2.48 -15.73
CA TRP A 34 -7.48 1.47 -14.74
C TRP A 34 -8.47 0.32 -14.70
N ARG A 35 -9.78 0.61 -14.70
CA ARG A 35 -10.82 -0.43 -14.71
C ARG A 35 -10.72 -1.33 -15.94
N LYS A 36 -10.48 -0.76 -17.11
CA LYS A 36 -10.29 -1.52 -18.36
C LYS A 36 -9.01 -2.36 -18.29
N PHE A 37 -7.90 -1.75 -17.93
CA PHE A 37 -6.61 -2.43 -17.80
C PHE A 37 -6.65 -3.59 -16.81
N ALA A 38 -7.21 -3.37 -15.61
CA ALA A 38 -7.37 -4.41 -14.60
C ALA A 38 -8.29 -5.56 -15.09
N ALA A 39 -9.33 -5.25 -15.86
CA ALA A 39 -10.19 -6.28 -16.46
C ALA A 39 -9.44 -7.11 -17.51
N ASP A 40 -8.62 -6.45 -18.35
CA ASP A 40 -7.82 -7.12 -19.38
C ASP A 40 -6.77 -8.05 -18.76
N ILE A 41 -6.06 -7.61 -17.72
CA ILE A 41 -5.10 -8.45 -16.98
C ILE A 41 -5.81 -9.66 -16.36
N LYS A 42 -6.98 -9.45 -15.73
CA LYS A 42 -7.77 -10.56 -15.18
C LYS A 42 -8.15 -11.58 -16.26
N ARG A 43 -8.56 -11.12 -17.44
CA ARG A 43 -8.89 -12.01 -18.56
C ARG A 43 -7.67 -12.78 -19.05
N GLN A 44 -6.53 -12.11 -19.23
CA GLN A 44 -5.29 -12.73 -19.72
C GLN A 44 -4.72 -13.77 -18.76
N ARG A 45 -4.84 -13.55 -17.45
CA ARG A 45 -4.27 -14.43 -16.41
C ARG A 45 -5.29 -15.39 -15.78
N GLY A 46 -6.47 -15.54 -16.38
CA GLY A 46 -7.50 -16.49 -15.94
C GLY A 46 -8.25 -16.10 -14.66
N GLY A 47 -8.11 -14.85 -14.21
CA GLY A 47 -8.91 -14.28 -13.12
C GLY A 47 -8.74 -15.00 -11.78
N ALA A 48 -7.59 -15.62 -11.56
CA ALA A 48 -7.26 -16.34 -10.35
C ALA A 48 -6.21 -15.58 -9.52
N CYS A 49 -6.23 -15.80 -8.22
CA CYS A 49 -5.19 -15.31 -7.34
C CYS A 49 -3.86 -16.01 -7.68
N GLU A 50 -2.80 -15.23 -7.87
CA GLU A 50 -1.47 -15.74 -8.19
C GLU A 50 -0.79 -16.46 -7.00
N VAL A 51 -1.33 -16.31 -5.79
CA VAL A 51 -0.80 -16.95 -4.56
C VAL A 51 -1.49 -18.29 -4.28
N CYS A 52 -2.82 -18.36 -4.38
CA CYS A 52 -3.58 -19.56 -3.98
C CYS A 52 -4.51 -20.13 -5.05
N GLY A 53 -4.55 -19.54 -6.25
CA GLY A 53 -5.43 -19.99 -7.34
C GLY A 53 -6.92 -19.67 -7.17
N SER A 54 -7.34 -19.06 -6.05
CA SER A 54 -8.74 -18.71 -5.82
C SER A 54 -9.24 -17.71 -6.85
N ARG A 55 -10.42 -17.97 -7.42
CA ARG A 55 -11.12 -17.06 -8.36
C ARG A 55 -12.12 -16.13 -7.66
N ASN A 56 -12.25 -16.25 -6.34
CA ASN A 56 -13.22 -15.47 -5.59
C ASN A 56 -12.68 -14.08 -5.26
N ARG A 57 -13.42 -13.04 -5.66
CA ARG A 57 -13.11 -11.62 -5.39
C ARG A 57 -11.64 -11.28 -5.67
N VAL A 58 -11.17 -11.61 -6.88
CA VAL A 58 -9.80 -11.31 -7.31
C VAL A 58 -9.68 -9.84 -7.68
N ILE A 59 -8.68 -9.18 -7.11
CA ILE A 59 -8.35 -7.76 -7.25
C ILE A 59 -7.02 -7.67 -7.99
N ALA A 60 -6.90 -6.70 -8.90
CA ALA A 60 -5.62 -6.34 -9.51
C ALA A 60 -4.97 -5.27 -8.62
N ASP A 61 -3.76 -5.55 -8.14
CA ASP A 61 -3.03 -4.72 -7.19
C ASP A 61 -1.61 -4.44 -7.68
N HIS A 62 -1.08 -3.25 -7.41
CA HIS A 62 0.27 -2.88 -7.85
C HIS A 62 1.33 -3.53 -6.96
N ILE A 63 2.31 -4.25 -7.51
CA ILE A 63 3.44 -4.85 -6.79
C ILE A 63 4.24 -3.75 -6.10
N VAL A 64 4.72 -2.77 -6.87
CA VAL A 64 5.29 -1.51 -6.39
C VAL A 64 4.18 -0.48 -6.35
N GLU A 65 3.89 0.05 -5.17
CA GLU A 65 2.83 1.05 -5.02
C GLU A 65 3.12 2.28 -5.90
N LEU A 66 2.08 2.90 -6.47
CA LEU A 66 2.21 4.18 -7.19
C LEU A 66 2.90 5.27 -6.34
N LYS A 67 2.76 5.16 -5.02
CA LYS A 67 3.38 6.02 -4.02
C LYS A 67 4.90 5.93 -4.00
N ASP A 68 5.43 4.75 -4.33
CA ASP A 68 6.84 4.42 -4.29
C ASP A 68 7.46 4.46 -5.70
N GLY A 69 6.78 5.11 -6.66
CA GLY A 69 7.24 5.26 -8.05
C GLY A 69 6.81 4.11 -8.99
N GLY A 70 5.90 3.25 -8.56
CA GLY A 70 5.39 2.16 -9.39
C GLY A 70 4.66 2.65 -10.65
N GLU A 71 4.90 1.98 -11.78
CA GLU A 71 4.22 2.30 -13.04
C GLU A 71 2.72 1.93 -12.97
N PRO A 72 1.81 2.86 -13.31
CA PRO A 72 0.36 2.68 -13.19
C PRO A 72 -0.23 1.65 -14.18
N PHE A 73 0.38 1.51 -15.36
CA PHE A 73 -0.13 0.71 -16.47
C PHE A 73 0.88 -0.32 -16.97
N ASN A 74 1.81 -0.75 -16.12
CA ASN A 74 2.74 -1.83 -16.46
C ASN A 74 2.14 -3.18 -16.00
N PRO A 75 1.84 -4.13 -16.91
CA PRO A 75 1.32 -5.44 -16.53
C PRO A 75 2.23 -6.21 -15.58
N GLN A 76 3.55 -6.04 -15.68
CA GLN A 76 4.52 -6.68 -14.79
C GLN A 76 4.47 -6.12 -13.37
N ASN A 77 4.02 -4.87 -13.21
CA ASN A 77 3.81 -4.27 -11.90
C ASN A 77 2.44 -4.63 -11.30
N ILE A 78 1.62 -5.48 -11.95
CA ILE A 78 0.32 -5.90 -11.43
C ILE A 78 0.36 -7.36 -10.99
N GLN A 79 -0.21 -7.62 -9.83
CA GLN A 79 -0.48 -8.96 -9.32
C GLN A 79 -1.98 -9.14 -9.07
N LEU A 80 -2.49 -10.34 -9.38
CA LEU A 80 -3.86 -10.72 -9.06
C LEU A 80 -3.95 -11.41 -7.70
N LEU A 81 -4.68 -10.79 -6.76
CA LEU A 81 -4.82 -11.30 -5.40
C LEU A 81 -6.29 -11.48 -5.03
N CYS A 82 -6.62 -12.57 -4.33
CA CYS A 82 -7.89 -12.64 -3.62
C CYS A 82 -7.85 -11.74 -2.38
N HIS A 83 -9.02 -11.38 -1.87
CA HIS A 83 -9.16 -10.45 -0.76
C HIS A 83 -8.28 -10.79 0.48
N PRO A 84 -8.17 -12.05 0.95
CA PRO A 84 -7.28 -12.40 2.07
C PRO A 84 -5.80 -12.05 1.82
N HIS A 85 -5.26 -12.42 0.65
CA HIS A 85 -3.86 -12.15 0.31
C HIS A 85 -3.60 -10.67 0.06
N HIS A 86 -4.58 -9.96 -0.51
CA HIS A 86 -4.51 -8.50 -0.66
C HIS A 86 -4.41 -7.79 0.71
N GLN A 87 -5.21 -8.22 1.67
CA GLN A 87 -5.16 -7.67 3.03
C GLN A 87 -3.86 -8.02 3.75
N ALA A 88 -3.36 -9.24 3.58
CA ALA A 88 -2.05 -9.64 4.13
C ALA A 88 -0.91 -8.77 3.59
N LYS A 89 -0.90 -8.51 2.27
CA LYS A 89 0.07 -7.61 1.64
C LYS A 89 -0.03 -6.19 2.20
N THR A 90 -1.26 -5.67 2.29
CA THR A 90 -1.51 -4.33 2.85
C THR A 90 -1.02 -4.22 4.30
N ALA A 91 -1.27 -5.24 5.12
CA ALA A 91 -0.79 -5.30 6.49
C ALA A 91 0.75 -5.33 6.55
N ALA A 92 1.40 -6.13 5.71
CA ALA A 92 2.86 -6.19 5.63
C ALA A 92 3.47 -4.84 5.19
N ALA A 93 2.87 -4.17 4.22
CA ALA A 93 3.30 -2.83 3.79
C ALA A 93 3.17 -1.80 4.93
N ARG A 94 2.08 -1.84 5.70
CA ARG A 94 1.89 -0.98 6.88
C ARG A 94 2.93 -1.27 7.97
N ALA A 95 3.19 -2.54 8.27
CA ALA A 95 4.19 -2.95 9.26
C ALA A 95 5.62 -2.48 8.88
N ARG A 96 5.98 -2.59 7.59
CA ARG A 96 7.26 -2.06 7.09
C ARG A 96 7.41 -0.55 7.29
N ARG A 97 6.35 0.22 7.01
CA ARG A 97 6.37 1.68 7.26
C ARG A 97 6.48 2.04 8.74
N ALA A 98 5.80 1.29 9.60
CA ALA A 98 5.83 1.53 11.05
C ALA A 98 7.19 1.21 11.70
N SER A 99 7.95 0.28 11.12
CA SER A 99 9.24 -0.16 11.66
C SER A 99 10.44 0.68 11.21
N GLY A 100 10.27 1.61 10.25
CA GLY A 100 11.35 2.48 9.78
C GLY A 100 12.51 1.75 9.08
N VAL A 101 12.37 0.44 8.81
CA VAL A 101 13.37 -0.37 8.11
C VAL A 101 13.29 -0.04 6.63
N THR A 102 14.07 0.94 6.19
CA THR A 102 14.48 1.07 4.79
C THR A 102 15.46 -0.05 4.50
N GLY A 103 15.03 -1.05 3.72
CA GLY A 103 15.92 -2.05 3.15
C GLY A 103 16.81 -1.47 2.07
#